data_AF-A0A3N5M687-F1
#
_entry.id   AF-A0A3N5M687-F1
#
_cell.length_a   1.000
_cell.length_b   1.000
_cell.length_c   1.000
_cell.angle_alpha   90.00
_cell.angle_beta   90.00
_cell.angle_gamma   90.00
#
_symmetry.space_group_name_H-M   'P 1'
#
loop_
_entity.id
_entity.type
_entity.pdbx_description
1 polymer ?
#
loop_
_entity_poly.entity_id
_entity_poly.type
_entity_poly.pdbx_seq_one_letter_code
_entity_poly.pdbx_strand_id
1 'polypeptide(L)'
;MNAPASRPGRDTGQSWEAVPLRLRPLRLVVKLIVATLAVYAAAGLLPGIDVAGFGGAFVAAALIAVLNVFIPPLLASLRLPFTIALGFLLAIGGDAAILLLAAELSENAFSVDSVPAAILASLIIAAVSIALEVVLGVNDDDAYALRVMQRIARRTGERTVTDVPGIVYLEIDGLALPVLRRAMRDGSAPELARWVQEGTHRLDEWECDLSSQTGASQAGILLGSNHDIPAFRWVEKATATLMTCSAPPDCAEIERRHSSGQGLLRAGGASRGNLLSGEADHMILTISRMEAEKKANPDYRPYLANGFNVMRALVLFIWEVALEYTASARAARRDVQPRGHRGGAYPFLRGGVSVVVRDLVVHSVLSDMMRGRPAVYATFSGYDEVAHHSGLERADTLEVLRKIDQQIGRIARAAANGPRPYEIVVLSDHGQTQG
;
A
#
# COMPACT_ATOMS: atom_id res chain seq x y z
N MET A 1 0.59 29.12 -34.17
CA MET A 1 -0.66 28.46 -33.74
C MET A 1 -0.71 27.09 -34.40
N ASN A 2 -0.21 26.06 -33.72
CA ASN A 2 -0.30 24.69 -34.20
C ASN A 2 -1.37 23.99 -33.37
N ALA A 3 -2.41 23.50 -34.05
CA ALA A 3 -3.47 22.71 -33.44
C ALA A 3 -2.87 21.45 -32.78
N PRO A 4 -3.34 21.04 -31.60
CA PRO A 4 -2.92 19.77 -31.03
C PRO A 4 -3.45 18.63 -31.90
N ALA A 5 -2.57 17.70 -32.28
CA ALA A 5 -2.94 16.47 -32.94
C ALA A 5 -3.98 15.74 -32.08
N SER A 6 -5.17 15.56 -32.64
CA SER A 6 -6.24 14.76 -32.06
C SER A 6 -5.71 13.35 -31.77
N ARG A 7 -5.81 12.92 -30.50
CA ARG A 7 -5.59 11.52 -30.11
C ARG A 7 -6.51 10.65 -30.97
N PRO A 8 -6.03 9.53 -31.55
CA PRO A 8 -6.95 8.56 -32.12
C PRO A 8 -7.83 8.05 -30.97
N GLY A 9 -9.13 8.33 -31.04
CA GLY A 9 -10.11 7.68 -30.18
C GLY A 9 -9.93 6.18 -30.35
N ARG A 10 -9.70 5.47 -29.24
CA ARG A 10 -9.88 4.01 -29.22
C ARG A 10 -11.38 3.72 -29.28
N ASP A 11 -11.98 4.01 -30.42
CA ASP A 11 -13.25 3.46 -30.84
C ASP A 11 -12.94 2.20 -31.65
N THR A 12 -12.42 1.19 -30.97
CA THR A 12 -12.43 -0.16 -31.49
C THR A 12 -13.62 -0.81 -30.82
N GLY A 13 -14.67 -1.15 -31.57
CA GLY A 13 -15.81 -1.95 -31.11
C GLY A 13 -15.44 -3.39 -30.68
N GLN A 14 -14.26 -3.56 -30.08
CA GLN A 14 -13.83 -4.75 -29.36
C GLN A 14 -14.29 -4.59 -27.91
N SER A 15 -15.13 -5.51 -27.47
CA SER A 15 -15.45 -5.69 -26.06
C SER A 15 -14.15 -5.87 -25.26
N TRP A 16 -14.04 -5.23 -24.11
CA TRP A 16 -12.88 -5.38 -23.23
C TRP A 16 -12.81 -6.81 -22.73
N GLU A 17 -11.73 -7.50 -23.09
CA GLU A 17 -11.41 -8.81 -22.55
C GLU A 17 -10.23 -8.72 -21.59
N ALA A 18 -10.49 -9.01 -20.33
CA ALA A 18 -9.46 -9.07 -19.30
C ALA A 18 -8.40 -10.12 -19.69
N VAL A 19 -7.13 -9.73 -19.65
CA VAL A 19 -6.01 -10.65 -19.88
C VAL A 19 -6.06 -11.74 -18.80
N PRO A 20 -6.11 -13.04 -19.17
CA PRO A 20 -6.20 -14.10 -18.19
C PRO A 20 -4.89 -14.21 -17.41
N LEU A 21 -4.99 -14.19 -16.08
CA LEU A 21 -3.86 -14.47 -15.20
C LEU A 21 -3.41 -15.91 -15.43
N ARG A 22 -2.13 -16.17 -15.74
CA ARG A 22 -1.57 -17.52 -15.87
C ARG A 22 -0.72 -17.86 -14.64
N LEU A 23 -1.10 -18.92 -13.91
CA LEU A 23 -0.22 -19.45 -12.85
C LEU A 23 0.98 -20.14 -13.49
N ARG A 24 2.16 -19.88 -12.93
CA ARG A 24 3.40 -20.50 -13.35
C ARG A 24 3.76 -21.58 -12.33
N PRO A 25 3.57 -22.88 -12.61
CA PRO A 25 3.79 -23.95 -11.63
C PRO A 25 5.22 -23.96 -11.09
N LEU A 26 6.22 -23.62 -11.93
CA LEU A 26 7.60 -23.43 -11.49
C LEU A 26 7.73 -22.40 -10.36
N ARG A 27 6.95 -21.31 -10.40
CA ARG A 27 6.97 -20.30 -9.33
C ARG A 27 6.38 -20.81 -8.02
N LEU A 28 5.36 -21.67 -8.08
CA LEU A 28 4.81 -22.32 -6.88
C LEU A 28 5.86 -23.24 -6.24
N VAL A 29 6.59 -24.00 -7.07
CA VAL A 29 7.71 -24.84 -6.60
C VAL A 29 8.80 -23.98 -5.96
N VAL A 30 9.20 -22.89 -6.61
CA VAL A 30 10.20 -21.95 -6.03
C VAL A 30 9.71 -21.37 -4.71
N LYS A 31 8.45 -20.93 -4.61
CA LYS A 31 7.87 -20.43 -3.35
C LYS A 31 7.89 -21.48 -2.25
N LEU A 32 7.60 -22.75 -2.57
CA LEU A 32 7.66 -23.84 -1.61
C LEU A 32 9.10 -24.13 -1.15
N ILE A 33 10.08 -24.06 -2.07
CA ILE A 33 11.50 -24.19 -1.72
C ILE A 33 11.93 -23.04 -0.82
N VAL A 34 11.57 -21.80 -1.13
CA VAL A 34 11.85 -20.63 -0.30
C VAL A 34 11.24 -20.80 1.10
N ALA A 35 9.97 -21.21 1.19
CA ALA A 35 9.31 -21.47 2.46
C ALA A 35 10.02 -22.58 3.26
N THR A 36 10.45 -23.64 2.59
CA THR A 36 11.21 -24.76 3.19
C THR A 36 12.54 -24.27 3.77
N LEU A 37 13.30 -23.48 2.99
CA LEU A 37 14.56 -22.90 3.42
C LEU A 37 14.37 -21.91 4.58
N ALA A 38 13.29 -21.14 4.56
CA ALA A 38 12.97 -20.19 5.62
C ALA A 38 12.63 -20.91 6.94
N VAL A 39 11.84 -21.98 6.90
CA VAL A 39 11.55 -22.83 8.07
C VAL A 39 12.83 -23.48 8.59
N TYR A 40 13.65 -24.05 7.71
CA TYR A 40 14.91 -24.69 8.08
C TYR A 40 15.88 -23.70 8.74
N ALA A 41 16.01 -22.49 8.18
CA ALA A 41 16.83 -21.44 8.76
C ALA A 41 16.29 -20.97 10.12
N ALA A 42 14.97 -20.81 10.27
CA ALA A 42 14.36 -20.40 11.52
C ALA A 42 14.62 -21.41 12.66
N ALA A 43 14.52 -22.71 12.35
CA ALA A 43 14.86 -23.78 13.30
C ALA A 43 16.33 -23.74 13.74
N GLY A 44 17.26 -23.44 12.83
CA GLY A 44 18.68 -23.29 13.17
C GLY A 44 19.02 -22.04 13.98
N LEU A 45 18.16 -21.01 13.96
CA LEU A 45 18.41 -19.72 14.61
C LEU A 45 17.75 -19.60 15.99
N LEU A 46 16.65 -20.31 16.23
CA LEU A 46 15.81 -20.11 17.40
C LEU A 46 15.78 -21.37 18.29
N PRO A 47 16.27 -21.31 19.54
CA PRO A 47 16.04 -22.40 20.48
C PRO A 47 14.54 -22.56 20.73
N GLY A 48 14.06 -23.81 20.63
CA GLY A 48 12.66 -24.19 20.81
C GLY A 48 11.86 -24.36 19.52
N ILE A 49 12.56 -24.46 18.38
CA ILE A 49 12.03 -24.91 17.09
C ILE A 49 12.94 -26.04 16.59
N ASP A 50 12.47 -27.28 16.61
CA ASP A 50 13.23 -28.40 16.06
C ASP A 50 12.60 -28.91 14.77
N VAL A 51 13.47 -29.33 13.85
CA VAL A 51 13.06 -29.90 12.57
C VAL A 51 13.88 -31.16 12.30
N ALA A 52 13.23 -32.23 11.86
CA ALA A 52 13.89 -33.48 11.46
C ALA A 52 14.57 -33.35 10.08
N GLY A 53 15.63 -32.53 10.02
CA GLY A 53 16.40 -32.26 8.80
C GLY A 53 15.61 -31.53 7.71
N PHE A 54 16.13 -31.55 6.48
CA PHE A 54 15.51 -30.84 5.36
C PHE A 54 14.12 -31.40 4.99
N GLY A 55 13.93 -32.71 5.10
CA GLY A 55 12.64 -33.37 4.85
C GLY A 55 11.56 -32.88 5.82
N GLY A 56 11.89 -32.73 7.10
CA GLY A 56 10.98 -32.15 8.09
C GLY A 56 10.59 -30.71 7.76
N ALA A 57 11.55 -29.89 7.33
CA ALA A 57 11.29 -28.50 6.96
C ALA A 57 10.35 -28.41 5.76
N PHE A 58 10.49 -29.33 4.80
CA PHE A 58 9.61 -29.39 3.63
C PHE A 58 8.18 -29.76 4.02
N VAL A 59 8.00 -30.76 4.89
CA VAL A 59 6.67 -31.15 5.41
C VAL A 59 6.04 -29.98 6.17
N ALA A 60 6.80 -29.32 7.06
CA ALA A 60 6.34 -28.15 7.79
C ALA A 60 5.92 -27.02 6.84
N ALA A 61 6.75 -26.67 5.86
CA ALA A 61 6.43 -25.64 4.87
C ALA A 61 5.17 -25.97 4.04
N ALA A 62 4.98 -27.24 3.67
CA ALA A 62 3.78 -27.69 2.97
C ALA A 62 2.53 -27.58 3.85
N LEU A 63 2.60 -28.01 5.12
CA LEU A 63 1.51 -27.87 6.08
C LEU A 63 1.16 -26.40 6.35
N ILE A 64 2.15 -25.55 6.56
CA ILE A 64 2.00 -24.10 6.71
C ILE A 64 1.30 -23.50 5.48
N ALA A 65 1.71 -23.90 4.27
CA ALA A 65 1.07 -23.43 3.04
C ALA A 65 -0.40 -23.85 2.94
N VAL A 66 -0.74 -25.08 3.35
CA VAL A 66 -2.13 -25.57 3.39
C VAL A 66 -2.94 -24.80 4.44
N LEU A 67 -2.43 -24.68 5.67
CA LEU A 67 -3.11 -23.98 6.76
C LEU A 67 -3.35 -22.49 6.43
N ASN A 68 -2.40 -21.85 5.74
CA ASN A 68 -2.53 -20.47 5.23
C ASN A 68 -3.67 -20.28 4.21
N VAL A 69 -4.16 -21.34 3.57
CA VAL A 69 -5.33 -21.24 2.69
C VAL A 69 -6.63 -21.09 3.49
N PHE A 70 -6.66 -21.54 4.74
CA PHE A 70 -7.88 -21.62 5.54
C PHE A 70 -7.91 -20.62 6.69
N ILE A 71 -6.81 -20.50 7.46
CA ILE A 71 -6.79 -19.73 8.72
C ILE A 71 -6.91 -18.22 8.48
N PRO A 72 -6.09 -17.56 7.64
CA PRO A 72 -6.22 -16.12 7.44
C PRO A 72 -7.60 -15.69 6.86
N PRO A 73 -8.19 -16.38 5.87
CA PRO A 73 -9.55 -16.07 5.43
C PRO A 73 -10.62 -16.22 6.53
N LEU A 74 -10.47 -17.22 7.41
CA LEU A 74 -11.36 -17.40 8.55
C LEU A 74 -11.26 -16.22 9.53
N LEU A 75 -10.03 -15.83 9.90
CA LEU A 75 -9.78 -14.68 10.78
C LEU A 75 -10.29 -13.37 10.15
N ALA A 76 -10.04 -13.16 8.86
CA ALA A 76 -10.51 -11.99 8.14
C ALA A 76 -12.05 -11.94 8.03
N SER A 77 -12.75 -13.06 8.13
CA SER A 77 -14.22 -13.07 8.10
C SER A 77 -14.85 -12.40 9.33
N LEU A 78 -14.11 -12.34 10.45
CA LEU A 78 -14.57 -11.75 11.70
C LEU A 78 -14.86 -10.26 11.53
N ARG A 79 -16.05 -9.84 11.96
CA ARG A 79 -16.48 -8.44 11.91
C ARG A 79 -16.07 -7.75 13.19
N LEU A 80 -14.89 -7.15 13.17
CA LEU A 80 -14.27 -6.59 14.37
C LEU A 80 -14.22 -5.06 14.30
N PRO A 81 -14.51 -4.36 15.41
CA PRO A 81 -14.19 -2.93 15.51
C PRO A 81 -12.68 -2.73 15.43
N PHE A 82 -12.25 -1.54 15.02
CA PHE A 82 -10.83 -1.22 14.83
C PHE A 82 -10.13 -2.27 13.94
N THR A 83 -10.74 -2.54 12.76
CA THR A 83 -10.41 -3.70 11.92
C THR A 83 -8.92 -3.82 11.58
N ILE A 84 -8.20 -2.70 11.37
CA ILE A 84 -6.75 -2.74 11.13
C ILE A 84 -5.99 -3.23 12.37
N ALA A 85 -6.15 -2.56 13.50
CA ALA A 85 -5.39 -2.85 14.71
C ALA A 85 -5.64 -4.28 15.21
N LEU A 86 -6.91 -4.65 15.34
CA LEU A 86 -7.26 -6.00 15.80
C LEU A 86 -6.99 -7.05 14.73
N GLY A 87 -7.15 -6.73 13.44
CA GLY A 87 -6.79 -7.62 12.34
C GLY A 87 -5.29 -7.93 12.29
N PHE A 88 -4.44 -6.94 12.57
CA PHE A 88 -2.99 -7.13 12.65
C PHE A 88 -2.60 -8.05 13.82
N LEU A 89 -3.17 -7.84 14.99
CA LEU A 89 -2.96 -8.70 16.16
C LEU A 89 -3.45 -10.14 15.92
N LEU A 90 -4.62 -10.29 15.29
CA LEU A 90 -5.16 -11.60 14.94
C LEU A 90 -4.31 -12.32 13.89
N ALA A 91 -3.78 -11.61 12.90
CA ALA A 91 -2.89 -12.21 11.93
C ALA A 91 -1.59 -12.70 12.59
N ILE A 92 -1.02 -11.92 13.52
CA ILE A 92 0.14 -12.37 14.33
C ILE A 92 -0.17 -13.66 15.10
N GLY A 93 -1.30 -13.68 15.81
CA GLY A 93 -1.73 -14.88 16.53
C GLY A 93 -2.06 -16.05 15.59
N GLY A 94 -2.61 -15.76 14.42
CA GLY A 94 -2.94 -16.73 13.37
C GLY A 94 -1.69 -17.40 12.79
N ASP A 95 -0.64 -16.63 12.50
CA ASP A 95 0.64 -17.17 12.00
C ASP A 95 1.32 -18.05 13.06
N ALA A 96 1.27 -17.66 14.33
CA ALA A 96 1.73 -18.50 15.44
C ALA A 96 0.90 -19.78 15.57
N ALA A 97 -0.42 -19.69 15.46
CA ALA A 97 -1.32 -20.84 15.50
C ALA A 97 -1.08 -21.79 14.32
N ILE A 98 -0.79 -21.27 13.13
CA ILE A 98 -0.41 -22.09 11.96
C ILE A 98 0.84 -22.90 12.25
N LEU A 99 1.87 -22.32 12.85
CA LEU A 99 3.09 -23.04 13.22
C LEU A 99 2.83 -24.12 14.27
N LEU A 100 2.09 -23.79 15.34
CA LEU A 100 1.75 -24.76 16.38
C LEU A 100 0.93 -25.93 15.85
N LEU A 101 -0.06 -25.65 14.98
CA LEU A 101 -0.85 -26.69 14.33
C LEU A 101 -0.01 -27.51 13.34
N ALA A 102 0.89 -26.88 12.58
CA ALA A 102 1.79 -27.60 11.70
C ALA A 102 2.72 -28.54 12.48
N ALA A 103 3.19 -28.12 13.65
CA ALA A 103 3.99 -28.95 14.54
C ALA A 103 3.21 -30.17 15.02
N GLU A 104 2.01 -29.94 15.58
CA GLU A 104 1.10 -31.00 16.05
C GLU A 104 0.77 -32.01 14.95
N LEU A 105 0.46 -31.54 13.74
CA LEU A 105 0.10 -32.41 12.60
C LEU A 105 1.29 -33.18 12.02
N SER A 106 2.52 -32.76 12.32
CA SER A 106 3.72 -33.34 11.72
C SER A 106 4.37 -34.44 12.56
N GLU A 107 3.87 -34.67 13.79
CA GLU A 107 4.26 -35.62 14.85
C GLU A 107 5.77 -35.73 15.16
N ASN A 108 6.61 -35.98 14.16
CA ASN A 108 8.06 -36.14 14.28
C ASN A 108 8.87 -35.25 13.32
N ALA A 109 8.23 -34.47 12.45
CA ALA A 109 8.92 -33.69 11.43
C ALA A 109 9.32 -32.29 11.91
N PHE A 110 8.51 -31.68 12.79
CA PHE A 110 8.62 -30.30 13.26
C PHE A 110 8.00 -30.15 14.64
N SER A 111 8.70 -29.48 15.57
CA SER A 111 8.19 -29.17 16.91
C SER A 111 8.36 -27.69 17.24
N VAL A 112 7.47 -27.19 18.09
CA VAL A 112 7.48 -25.81 18.57
C VAL A 112 7.16 -25.81 20.06
N ASP A 113 8.09 -25.34 20.89
CA ASP A 113 8.01 -25.50 22.35
C ASP A 113 6.99 -24.58 23.02
N SER A 114 6.69 -23.42 22.42
CA SER A 114 5.84 -22.40 23.04
C SER A 114 5.25 -21.39 22.05
N VAL A 115 4.19 -20.69 22.48
CA VAL A 115 3.57 -19.62 21.69
C VAL A 115 4.56 -18.48 21.37
N PRO A 116 5.38 -17.97 22.30
CA PRO A 116 6.39 -16.95 21.97
C PRO A 116 7.43 -17.45 20.96
N ALA A 117 7.85 -18.71 21.05
CA ALA A 117 8.74 -19.31 20.06
C ALA A 117 8.07 -19.36 18.67
N ALA A 118 6.78 -19.69 18.60
CA ALA A 118 6.02 -19.66 17.35
C ALA A 118 5.94 -18.24 16.73
N ILE A 119 5.66 -17.21 17.54
CA ILE A 119 5.61 -15.81 17.07
C ILE A 119 6.98 -15.36 16.56
N LEU A 120 8.05 -15.68 17.28
CA LEU A 120 9.39 -15.30 16.85
C LEU A 120 9.84 -16.09 15.62
N ALA A 121 9.48 -17.37 15.54
CA ALA A 121 9.74 -18.20 14.37
C ALA A 121 9.03 -17.67 13.12
N SER A 122 7.75 -17.28 13.21
CA SER A 122 7.03 -16.71 12.06
C SER A 122 7.65 -15.40 11.57
N LEU A 123 8.15 -14.56 12.49
CA LEU A 123 8.90 -13.35 12.12
C LEU A 123 10.23 -13.68 11.41
N ILE A 124 10.99 -14.64 11.92
CA ILE A 124 12.25 -15.08 11.30
C ILE A 124 11.99 -15.73 9.93
N ILE A 125 10.98 -16.60 9.82
CA ILE A 125 10.56 -17.22 8.56
C ILE A 125 10.21 -16.15 7.54
N ALA A 126 9.45 -15.12 7.93
CA ALA A 126 9.12 -14.00 7.04
C ALA A 126 10.38 -13.23 6.61
N ALA A 127 11.30 -12.94 7.54
CA ALA A 127 12.54 -12.23 7.24
C ALA A 127 13.46 -13.00 6.28
N VAL A 128 13.65 -14.29 6.52
CA VAL A 128 14.44 -15.16 5.64
C VAL A 128 13.75 -15.30 4.28
N SER A 129 12.43 -15.45 4.25
CA SER A 129 11.67 -15.51 3.00
C SER A 129 11.85 -14.23 2.16
N ILE A 130 11.74 -13.05 2.77
CA ILE A 130 11.99 -11.76 2.08
C ILE A 130 13.39 -11.74 1.47
N ALA A 131 14.41 -12.11 2.26
CA ALA A 131 15.80 -12.10 1.79
C ALA A 131 16.01 -13.06 0.62
N LEU A 132 15.49 -14.28 0.71
CA LEU A 132 15.56 -15.29 -0.36
C LEU A 132 14.80 -14.85 -1.61
N GLU A 133 13.61 -14.27 -1.47
CA GLU A 133 12.80 -13.77 -2.59
C GLU A 133 13.51 -12.66 -3.36
N VAL A 134 14.20 -11.76 -2.65
CA VAL A 134 15.00 -10.69 -3.24
C VAL A 134 16.19 -11.27 -4.01
N VAL A 135 16.94 -12.22 -3.41
CA VAL A 135 18.10 -12.85 -4.05
C VAL A 135 17.71 -13.66 -5.29
N LEU A 136 16.56 -14.36 -5.22
CA LEU A 136 16.08 -15.21 -6.31
C LEU A 136 15.26 -14.44 -7.37
N GLY A 137 14.98 -13.14 -7.15
CA GLY A 137 14.20 -12.32 -8.07
C GLY A 137 12.75 -12.80 -8.26
N VAL A 138 12.12 -13.31 -7.19
CA VAL A 138 10.75 -13.87 -7.23
C VAL A 138 9.71 -13.03 -6.47
N ASN A 139 10.09 -11.82 -6.06
CA ASN A 139 9.25 -10.82 -5.40
C ASN A 139 8.06 -10.31 -6.26
N ASP A 140 8.15 -10.36 -7.59
CA ASP A 140 7.19 -9.72 -8.50
C ASP A 140 6.00 -10.60 -8.97
N ASP A 141 5.68 -11.71 -8.29
CA ASP A 141 4.63 -12.63 -8.73
C ASP A 141 3.23 -12.32 -8.15
N ASP A 142 2.58 -11.30 -8.72
CA ASP A 142 1.23 -10.88 -8.32
C ASP A 142 0.09 -11.72 -8.87
N ALA A 143 0.37 -12.62 -9.83
CA ALA A 143 -0.68 -13.36 -10.53
C ALA A 143 -1.54 -14.21 -9.57
N TYR A 144 -0.95 -14.76 -8.52
CA TYR A 144 -1.69 -15.49 -7.49
C TYR A 144 -2.56 -14.56 -6.66
N ALA A 145 -2.01 -13.45 -6.15
CA ALA A 145 -2.73 -12.47 -5.33
C ALA A 145 -3.93 -11.88 -6.10
N LEU A 146 -3.72 -11.49 -7.36
CA LEU A 146 -4.79 -10.97 -8.23
C LEU A 146 -5.86 -12.03 -8.50
N ARG A 147 -5.50 -13.31 -8.72
CA ARG A 147 -6.49 -14.40 -8.88
C ARG A 147 -7.34 -14.59 -7.63
N VAL A 148 -6.73 -14.50 -6.45
CA VAL A 148 -7.45 -14.58 -5.17
C VAL A 148 -8.40 -13.39 -5.03
N MET A 149 -7.95 -12.18 -5.31
CA MET A 149 -8.80 -10.97 -5.31
C MET A 149 -9.98 -11.11 -6.29
N GLN A 150 -9.74 -11.56 -7.52
CA GLN A 150 -10.80 -11.82 -8.51
C GLN A 150 -11.81 -12.86 -8.00
N ARG A 151 -11.34 -13.93 -7.35
CA ARG A 151 -12.21 -14.96 -6.77
C ARG A 151 -13.07 -14.40 -5.63
N ILE A 152 -12.48 -13.59 -4.76
CA ILE A 152 -13.20 -12.93 -3.66
C ILE A 152 -14.27 -11.99 -4.24
N ALA A 153 -13.90 -11.11 -5.18
CA ALA A 153 -14.84 -10.18 -5.83
C ALA A 153 -16.02 -10.89 -6.51
N ARG A 154 -15.78 -12.04 -7.16
CA ARG A 154 -16.86 -12.86 -7.74
C ARG A 154 -17.80 -13.45 -6.70
N ARG A 155 -17.29 -13.84 -5.52
CA ARG A 155 -18.09 -14.43 -4.45
C ARG A 155 -18.88 -13.40 -3.64
N THR A 156 -18.40 -12.17 -3.53
CA THR A 156 -19.10 -11.10 -2.80
C THR A 156 -20.22 -10.45 -3.61
N GLY A 157 -20.31 -10.70 -4.92
CA GLY A 157 -21.33 -10.11 -5.79
C GLY A 157 -21.09 -8.63 -6.14
N GLU A 158 -19.98 -8.05 -5.67
CA GLU A 158 -19.61 -6.64 -5.88
C GLU A 158 -18.86 -6.40 -7.21
N ARG A 159 -18.73 -7.41 -8.05
CA ARG A 159 -17.93 -7.33 -9.28
C ARG A 159 -18.75 -6.76 -10.44
N THR A 160 -18.37 -5.57 -10.90
CA THR A 160 -18.91 -4.95 -12.11
C THR A 160 -18.00 -5.25 -13.31
N VAL A 161 -18.58 -5.81 -14.37
CA VAL A 161 -17.89 -6.07 -15.66
C VAL A 161 -18.47 -5.11 -16.69
N THR A 162 -17.62 -4.34 -17.36
CA THR A 162 -18.06 -3.33 -18.32
C THR A 162 -16.90 -2.89 -19.22
N ASP A 163 -17.22 -2.43 -20.42
CA ASP A 163 -16.25 -1.86 -21.36
C ASP A 163 -16.02 -0.37 -21.13
N VAL A 164 -16.85 0.28 -20.28
CA VAL A 164 -16.67 1.69 -19.93
C VAL A 164 -15.36 1.83 -19.13
N PRO A 165 -14.42 2.70 -19.52
CA PRO A 165 -13.19 2.92 -18.77
C PRO A 165 -13.46 3.42 -17.34
N GLY A 166 -12.75 2.85 -16.37
CA GLY A 166 -12.59 3.44 -15.03
C GLY A 166 -11.30 4.26 -14.95
N ILE A 167 -11.17 5.08 -13.91
CA ILE A 167 -9.96 5.90 -13.69
C ILE A 167 -9.36 5.58 -12.32
N VAL A 168 -8.04 5.38 -12.28
CA VAL A 168 -7.27 5.23 -11.04
C VAL A 168 -6.34 6.43 -10.89
N TYR A 169 -6.62 7.26 -9.88
CA TYR A 169 -5.81 8.40 -9.49
C TYR A 169 -4.84 7.98 -8.40
N LEU A 170 -3.55 8.15 -8.65
CA LEU A 170 -2.44 7.79 -7.76
C LEU A 170 -1.69 9.08 -7.42
N GLU A 171 -1.98 9.64 -6.26
CA GLU A 171 -1.34 10.86 -5.76
C GLU A 171 -0.02 10.50 -5.06
N ILE A 172 1.07 11.13 -5.47
CA ILE A 172 2.32 11.17 -4.71
C ILE A 172 2.36 12.52 -4.00
N ASP A 173 2.09 12.48 -2.70
CA ASP A 173 1.98 13.65 -1.82
C ASP A 173 3.28 14.47 -1.87
N GLY A 174 3.17 15.80 -2.02
CA GLY A 174 4.31 16.73 -1.93
C GLY A 174 5.39 16.64 -3.03
N LEU A 175 5.17 15.88 -4.11
CA LEU A 175 6.16 15.66 -5.16
C LEU A 175 6.16 16.77 -6.23
N ALA A 176 7.07 17.73 -6.08
CA ALA A 176 7.27 18.78 -7.08
C ALA A 176 7.77 18.24 -8.44
N LEU A 177 7.25 18.81 -9.54
CA LEU A 177 7.64 18.44 -10.90
C LEU A 177 9.16 18.47 -11.18
N PRO A 178 9.94 19.48 -10.73
CA PRO A 178 11.38 19.48 -10.94
C PRO A 178 12.08 18.29 -10.26
N VAL A 179 11.59 17.85 -9.10
CA VAL A 179 12.13 16.68 -8.39
C VAL A 179 11.81 15.41 -9.16
N LEU A 180 10.57 15.23 -9.61
CA LEU A 180 10.19 14.06 -10.42
C LEU A 180 11.01 13.97 -11.71
N ARG A 181 11.24 15.10 -12.41
CA ARG A 181 12.10 15.13 -13.62
C ARG A 181 13.52 14.63 -13.33
N ARG A 182 14.12 15.02 -12.22
CA ARG A 182 15.45 14.54 -11.81
C ARG A 182 15.42 13.08 -11.36
N ALA A 183 14.42 12.69 -10.58
CA ALA A 183 14.22 11.31 -10.16
C ALA A 183 14.07 10.33 -11.34
N MET A 184 13.35 10.73 -12.41
CA MET A 184 13.24 9.95 -13.64
C MET A 184 14.59 9.83 -14.37
N ARG A 185 15.37 10.91 -14.43
CA ARG A 185 16.69 10.92 -15.07
C ARG A 185 17.71 10.08 -14.30
N ASP A 186 17.68 10.14 -12.98
CA ASP A 186 18.70 9.56 -12.11
C ASP A 186 18.32 8.14 -11.64
N GLY A 187 17.20 7.59 -12.14
CA GLY A 187 16.77 6.21 -11.91
C GLY A 187 16.01 5.95 -10.62
N SER A 188 15.54 7.00 -9.93
CA SER A 188 14.69 6.90 -8.73
C SER A 188 13.20 6.82 -9.04
N ALA A 189 12.77 7.10 -10.28
CA ALA A 189 11.39 6.88 -10.75
C ALA A 189 11.37 6.17 -12.12
N PRO A 190 11.89 4.92 -12.21
CA PRO A 190 12.08 4.23 -13.49
C PRO A 190 10.78 3.88 -14.22
N GLU A 191 9.69 3.54 -13.52
CA GLU A 191 8.42 3.19 -14.16
C GLU A 191 7.77 4.43 -14.79
N LEU A 192 7.69 5.54 -14.06
CA LEU A 192 7.18 6.80 -14.59
C LEU A 192 8.05 7.31 -15.75
N ALA A 193 9.38 7.18 -15.65
CA ALA A 193 10.29 7.49 -16.74
C ALA A 193 9.99 6.66 -18.00
N ARG A 194 9.78 5.35 -17.82
CA ARG A 194 9.42 4.43 -18.90
C ARG A 194 8.11 4.83 -19.57
N TRP A 195 7.09 5.19 -18.79
CA TRP A 195 5.79 5.60 -19.34
C TRP A 195 5.87 6.82 -20.27
N VAL A 196 6.66 7.82 -19.87
CA VAL A 196 6.90 9.03 -20.66
C VAL A 196 7.74 8.72 -21.90
N GLN A 197 8.80 7.92 -21.76
CA GLN A 197 9.69 7.54 -22.87
C GLN A 197 8.98 6.71 -23.94
N GLU A 198 8.12 5.77 -23.53
CA GLU A 198 7.31 4.95 -24.45
C GLU A 198 6.12 5.72 -25.06
N GLY A 199 5.87 6.96 -24.60
CA GLY A 199 4.76 7.79 -25.09
C GLY A 199 3.37 7.32 -24.62
N THR A 200 3.31 6.45 -23.61
CA THR A 200 2.04 5.98 -23.03
C THR A 200 1.37 7.04 -22.15
N HIS A 201 2.18 7.90 -21.51
CA HIS A 201 1.71 8.99 -20.65
C HIS A 201 2.44 10.29 -20.98
N ARG A 202 1.84 11.42 -20.60
CA ARG A 202 2.43 12.76 -20.72
C ARG A 202 2.70 13.31 -19.32
N LEU A 203 3.86 13.92 -19.15
CA LEU A 203 4.20 14.66 -17.93
C LEU A 203 3.81 16.13 -18.10
N ASP A 204 2.75 16.54 -17.40
CA ASP A 204 2.27 17.92 -17.41
C ASP A 204 2.58 18.61 -16.08
N GLU A 205 2.89 19.90 -16.18
CA GLU A 205 2.96 20.80 -15.02
C GLU A 205 1.57 21.33 -14.71
N TRP A 206 1.23 21.40 -13.44
CA TRP A 206 0.06 22.13 -12.97
C TRP A 206 0.42 22.95 -11.74
N GLU A 207 -0.24 24.08 -11.59
CA GLU A 207 -0.04 25.00 -10.48
C GLU A 207 -1.13 24.76 -9.44
N CYS A 208 -0.72 24.35 -8.24
CA CYS A 208 -1.63 24.22 -7.10
C CYS A 208 -2.00 25.62 -6.58
N ASP A 209 -3.23 25.75 -6.10
CA ASP A 209 -3.73 27.00 -5.54
C ASP A 209 -3.09 27.31 -4.16
N LEU A 210 -3.38 28.50 -3.62
CA LEU A 210 -3.06 28.86 -2.25
C LEU A 210 -4.22 28.44 -1.32
N SER A 211 -4.03 27.63 -0.27
CA SER A 211 -2.78 27.12 0.29
C SER A 211 -2.30 25.83 -0.37
N SER A 212 -1.01 25.76 -0.71
CA SER A 212 -0.36 24.61 -1.36
C SER A 212 -0.06 23.51 -0.33
N GLN A 213 -1.10 22.79 0.08
CA GLN A 213 -1.06 21.74 1.11
C GLN A 213 -2.17 20.71 0.87
N THR A 214 -1.94 19.48 1.31
CA THR A 214 -2.77 18.30 1.01
C THR A 214 -4.26 18.50 1.25
N GLY A 215 -4.67 19.11 2.35
CA GLY A 215 -6.09 19.31 2.68
C GLY A 215 -6.82 20.24 1.71
N ALA A 216 -6.20 21.35 1.31
CA ALA A 216 -6.79 22.28 0.33
C ALA A 216 -6.75 21.70 -1.07
N SER A 217 -5.62 21.11 -1.47
CA SER A 217 -5.49 20.47 -2.78
C SER A 217 -6.47 19.31 -2.95
N GLN A 218 -6.56 18.40 -1.98
CA GLN A 218 -7.54 17.31 -2.04
C GLN A 218 -8.99 17.81 -2.00
N ALA A 219 -9.30 18.88 -1.26
CA ALA A 219 -10.65 19.46 -1.29
C ALA A 219 -11.01 19.95 -2.71
N GLY A 220 -10.09 20.67 -3.35
CA GLY A 220 -10.24 21.10 -4.73
C GLY A 220 -10.40 19.93 -5.72
N ILE A 221 -9.52 18.93 -5.63
CA ILE A 221 -9.50 17.78 -6.55
C ILE A 221 -10.72 16.86 -6.35
N LEU A 222 -11.04 16.52 -5.10
CA LEU A 222 -12.03 15.50 -4.77
C LEU A 222 -13.45 16.05 -4.60
N LEU A 223 -13.60 17.29 -4.12
CA LEU A 223 -14.91 17.90 -3.82
C LEU A 223 -15.24 19.09 -4.74
N GLY A 224 -14.28 19.52 -5.57
CA GLY A 224 -14.47 20.62 -6.52
C GLY A 224 -14.35 22.01 -5.92
N SER A 225 -13.95 22.14 -4.65
CA SER A 225 -13.74 23.42 -3.99
C SER A 225 -12.72 23.31 -2.87
N ASN A 226 -11.79 24.27 -2.82
CA ASN A 226 -10.83 24.48 -1.73
C ASN A 226 -11.10 25.81 -0.99
N HIS A 227 -12.28 26.41 -1.20
CA HIS A 227 -12.64 27.72 -0.66
C HIS A 227 -12.54 27.75 0.88
N ASP A 228 -12.03 28.83 1.45
CA ASP A 228 -11.93 29.00 2.92
C ASP A 228 -11.09 27.92 3.64
N ILE A 229 -10.05 27.41 2.96
CA ILE A 229 -9.00 26.55 3.55
C ILE A 229 -7.65 27.29 3.45
N PRO A 230 -7.41 28.28 4.33
CA PRO A 230 -6.32 29.25 4.14
C PRO A 230 -4.93 28.70 4.45
N ALA A 231 -4.82 27.59 5.18
CA ALA A 231 -3.56 26.97 5.58
C ALA A 231 -3.78 25.53 6.04
N PHE A 232 -2.69 24.77 6.28
CA PHE A 232 -2.76 23.45 6.90
C PHE A 232 -3.30 23.48 8.34
N ARG A 233 -3.06 24.59 9.05
CA ARG A 233 -3.60 24.90 10.39
C ARG A 233 -4.08 26.33 10.44
N TRP A 234 -5.29 26.55 10.94
CA TRP A 234 -5.84 27.90 11.11
C TRP A 234 -6.79 27.97 12.30
N VAL A 235 -7.09 29.18 12.76
CA VAL A 235 -8.06 29.39 13.84
C VAL A 235 -9.39 29.77 13.22
N GLU A 236 -10.44 29.04 13.56
CA GLU A 236 -11.82 29.38 13.23
C GLU A 236 -12.28 30.54 14.12
N LYS A 237 -12.64 31.67 13.50
CA LYS A 237 -12.93 32.91 14.26
C LYS A 237 -14.20 32.80 15.08
N ALA A 238 -15.21 32.10 14.57
CA ALA A 238 -16.51 31.98 15.21
C ALA A 238 -16.45 31.17 16.52
N THR A 239 -15.57 30.16 16.58
CA THR A 239 -15.46 29.21 17.70
C THR A 239 -14.18 29.37 18.51
N ALA A 240 -13.22 30.16 18.02
CA ALA A 240 -11.86 30.27 18.57
C ALA A 240 -11.14 28.91 18.68
N THR A 241 -11.43 27.98 17.78
CA THR A 241 -10.84 26.64 17.75
C THR A 241 -9.78 26.53 16.67
N LEU A 242 -8.70 25.79 16.96
CA LEU A 242 -7.70 25.44 15.97
C LEU A 242 -8.24 24.32 15.07
N MET A 243 -8.25 24.56 13.77
CA MET A 243 -8.49 23.57 12.71
C MET A 243 -7.16 23.05 12.18
N THR A 244 -7.07 21.76 11.88
CA THR A 244 -5.90 21.10 11.29
C THR A 244 -6.32 20.11 10.19
N CYS A 245 -5.72 20.22 9.00
CA CYS A 245 -6.00 19.32 7.86
C CYS A 245 -5.60 17.85 8.06
N SER A 246 -5.15 17.44 9.24
CA SER A 246 -4.81 16.06 9.58
C SER A 246 -5.61 15.51 10.77
N ALA A 247 -6.44 16.34 11.42
CA ALA A 247 -7.24 15.91 12.56
C ALA A 247 -8.59 15.35 12.08
N PRO A 248 -8.99 14.12 12.47
CA PRO A 248 -10.22 13.52 11.96
C PRO A 248 -11.51 14.36 12.11
N PRO A 249 -11.78 15.02 13.26
CA PRO A 249 -12.95 15.88 13.40
C PRO A 249 -12.92 17.08 12.44
N ASP A 250 -11.74 17.68 12.26
CA ASP A 250 -11.55 18.85 11.41
C ASP A 250 -11.68 18.47 9.93
N CYS A 251 -11.08 17.35 9.50
CA CYS A 251 -11.27 16.81 8.15
C CYS A 251 -12.73 16.47 7.86
N ALA A 252 -13.46 15.93 8.85
CA ALA A 252 -14.89 15.66 8.71
C ALA A 252 -15.70 16.94 8.53
N GLU A 253 -15.33 18.02 9.24
CA GLU A 253 -15.96 19.34 9.12
C GLU A 253 -15.62 20.01 7.78
N ILE A 254 -14.36 19.94 7.33
CA ILE A 254 -13.93 20.40 5.99
C ILE A 254 -14.77 19.68 4.93
N GLU A 255 -14.83 18.35 4.97
CA GLU A 255 -15.62 17.61 3.98
C GLU A 255 -17.10 17.98 4.04
N ARG A 256 -17.68 18.17 5.23
CA ARG A 256 -19.08 18.57 5.38
C ARG A 256 -19.37 19.94 4.74
N ARG A 257 -18.43 20.89 4.83
CA ARG A 257 -18.57 22.24 4.24
C ARG A 257 -18.47 22.23 2.72
N HIS A 258 -17.66 21.33 2.16
CA HIS A 258 -17.33 21.31 0.73
C HIS A 258 -18.05 20.21 -0.07
N SER A 259 -18.75 19.29 0.61
CA SER A 259 -19.59 18.28 -0.05
C SER A 259 -20.72 18.95 -0.83
N SER A 260 -20.80 18.65 -2.12
CA SER A 260 -21.73 19.26 -3.08
C SER A 260 -22.68 18.24 -3.71
N GLY A 261 -22.51 16.95 -3.43
CA GLY A 261 -23.16 15.86 -4.16
C GLY A 261 -22.56 15.61 -5.55
N GLN A 262 -21.43 16.25 -5.88
CA GLN A 262 -20.69 16.12 -7.13
C GLN A 262 -19.23 15.69 -6.91
N GLY A 263 -18.92 15.05 -5.78
CA GLY A 263 -17.58 14.57 -5.49
C GLY A 263 -17.05 13.61 -6.54
N LEU A 264 -15.73 13.64 -6.76
CA LEU A 264 -15.04 12.88 -7.81
C LEU A 264 -15.29 11.37 -7.73
N LEU A 265 -15.50 10.85 -6.52
CA LEU A 265 -15.60 9.41 -6.24
C LEU A 265 -17.04 8.97 -5.94
N ARG A 266 -18.01 9.85 -6.18
CA ARG A 266 -19.43 9.53 -6.06
C ARG A 266 -19.82 8.37 -7.00
N ALA A 267 -20.84 7.62 -6.60
CA ALA A 267 -21.46 6.54 -7.38
C ALA A 267 -20.52 5.34 -7.64
N GLY A 268 -20.05 4.74 -6.56
CA GLY A 268 -19.28 3.49 -6.54
C GLY A 268 -17.77 3.67 -6.49
N GLY A 269 -17.27 4.89 -6.35
CA GLY A 269 -15.84 5.18 -6.25
C GLY A 269 -15.24 4.80 -4.90
N ALA A 270 -13.91 4.82 -4.84
CA ALA A 270 -13.15 4.39 -3.67
C ALA A 270 -12.04 5.39 -3.28
N SER A 271 -12.01 5.74 -1.99
CA SER A 271 -10.99 6.59 -1.35
C SER A 271 -10.03 5.74 -0.52
N ARG A 272 -8.71 5.92 -0.72
CA ARG A 272 -7.63 5.09 -0.14
C ARG A 272 -6.47 5.93 0.39
N GLY A 273 -6.35 6.05 1.71
CA GLY A 273 -5.23 6.78 2.33
C GLY A 273 -5.35 8.31 2.25
N ASN A 274 -6.55 8.83 1.97
CA ASN A 274 -6.78 10.25 1.70
C ASN A 274 -7.21 11.01 2.96
N LEU A 275 -7.09 12.34 2.96
CA LEU A 275 -7.66 13.18 4.01
C LEU A 275 -9.18 13.29 3.88
N LEU A 276 -9.67 13.40 2.65
CA LEU A 276 -11.08 13.58 2.31
C LEU A 276 -11.58 12.42 1.46
N SER A 277 -12.88 12.12 1.53
CA SER A 277 -13.44 10.92 0.88
C SER A 277 -13.77 11.11 -0.60
N GLY A 278 -13.91 12.36 -1.08
CA GLY A 278 -14.45 12.63 -2.42
C GLY A 278 -15.87 12.12 -2.65
N GLU A 279 -16.65 11.97 -1.56
CA GLU A 279 -17.98 11.35 -1.56
C GLU A 279 -17.98 9.88 -2.02
N ALA A 280 -16.89 9.16 -1.75
CA ALA A 280 -16.75 7.74 -2.08
C ALA A 280 -17.68 6.85 -1.26
N ASP A 281 -18.25 5.82 -1.91
CA ASP A 281 -19.02 4.77 -1.24
C ASP A 281 -18.11 3.81 -0.45
N HIS A 282 -16.83 3.73 -0.85
CA HIS A 282 -15.87 2.82 -0.27
C HIS A 282 -14.64 3.56 0.26
N MET A 283 -14.34 3.38 1.54
CA MET A 283 -13.29 4.17 2.23
C MET A 283 -12.40 3.26 3.05
N ILE A 284 -11.09 3.46 2.92
CA ILE A 284 -10.04 2.83 3.71
C ILE A 284 -8.99 3.92 3.98
N LEU A 285 -8.55 4.02 5.23
CA LEU A 285 -7.60 5.04 5.69
C LEU A 285 -8.01 6.45 5.25
N THR A 286 -9.29 6.81 5.39
CA THR A 286 -9.81 8.14 5.01
C THR A 286 -10.07 8.99 6.26
N ILE A 287 -9.29 10.05 6.46
CA ILE A 287 -9.23 10.79 7.74
C ILE A 287 -10.58 11.44 8.11
N SER A 288 -11.25 12.09 7.16
CA SER A 288 -12.58 12.71 7.36
C SER A 288 -13.70 11.71 7.73
N ARG A 289 -13.43 10.41 7.61
CA ARG A 289 -14.39 9.32 7.82
C ARG A 289 -13.88 8.31 8.85
N MET A 290 -12.87 8.68 9.65
CA MET A 290 -12.24 7.83 10.65
C MET A 290 -13.22 7.27 11.71
N GLU A 291 -14.30 7.99 12.05
CA GLU A 291 -15.35 7.46 12.95
C GLU A 291 -16.05 6.23 12.36
N ALA A 292 -16.21 6.16 11.03
CA ALA A 292 -16.75 4.98 10.38
C ALA A 292 -15.76 3.80 10.42
N GLU A 293 -14.45 4.06 10.44
CA GLU A 293 -13.40 3.03 10.54
C GLU A 293 -13.28 2.38 11.92
N LYS A 294 -13.87 2.98 12.97
CA LYS A 294 -13.98 2.32 14.28
C LYS A 294 -14.91 1.11 14.23
N LYS A 295 -15.85 1.08 13.26
CA LYS A 295 -16.76 -0.04 13.03
C LYS A 295 -16.10 -1.10 12.17
N ALA A 296 -16.71 -2.29 12.11
CA ALA A 296 -16.24 -3.35 11.23
C ALA A 296 -16.34 -2.92 9.76
N ASN A 297 -15.20 -2.89 9.07
CA ASN A 297 -15.13 -2.52 7.66
C ASN A 297 -14.71 -3.75 6.81
N PRO A 298 -15.61 -4.33 6.02
CA PRO A 298 -15.34 -5.53 5.23
C PRO A 298 -14.35 -5.30 4.08
N ASP A 299 -14.07 -4.06 3.69
CA ASP A 299 -13.11 -3.76 2.63
C ASP A 299 -11.67 -4.11 3.03
N TYR A 300 -11.38 -4.24 4.34
CA TYR A 300 -10.08 -4.72 4.84
C TYR A 300 -9.87 -6.23 4.71
N ARG A 301 -10.94 -7.01 4.49
CA ARG A 301 -10.89 -8.48 4.47
C ARG A 301 -9.90 -9.04 3.46
N PRO A 302 -9.83 -8.57 2.20
CA PRO A 302 -8.88 -9.11 1.23
C PRO A 302 -7.42 -8.93 1.66
N TYR A 303 -7.11 -7.87 2.42
CA TYR A 303 -5.76 -7.63 2.94
C TYR A 303 -5.46 -8.57 4.12
N LEU A 304 -6.36 -8.63 5.10
CA LEU A 304 -6.21 -9.47 6.29
C LEU A 304 -6.28 -10.97 5.98
N ALA A 305 -7.01 -11.37 4.94
CA ALA A 305 -7.09 -12.76 4.48
C ALA A 305 -5.79 -13.27 3.85
N ASN A 306 -4.78 -12.41 3.70
CA ASN A 306 -3.46 -12.78 3.26
C ASN A 306 -2.48 -12.67 4.44
N GLY A 307 -2.52 -13.64 5.36
CA GLY A 307 -1.75 -13.63 6.62
C GLY A 307 -0.25 -13.38 6.43
N PHE A 308 0.31 -13.92 5.34
CA PHE A 308 1.72 -13.72 4.95
C PHE A 308 2.13 -12.25 4.79
N ASN A 309 1.18 -11.35 4.49
CA ASN A 309 1.46 -9.92 4.37
C ASN A 309 1.74 -9.25 5.72
N VAL A 310 1.22 -9.76 6.83
CA VAL A 310 1.34 -9.09 8.14
C VAL A 310 2.74 -9.28 8.73
N MET A 311 3.25 -10.51 8.82
CA MET A 311 4.64 -10.73 9.27
C MET A 311 5.64 -10.07 8.34
N ARG A 312 5.40 -10.13 7.03
CA ARG A 312 6.22 -9.42 6.06
C ARG A 312 6.23 -7.91 6.32
N ALA A 313 5.06 -7.30 6.52
CA ALA A 313 4.94 -5.89 6.83
C ALA A 313 5.66 -5.54 8.14
N LEU A 314 5.60 -6.40 9.16
CA LEU A 314 6.31 -6.20 10.43
C LEU A 314 7.83 -6.25 10.26
N VAL A 315 8.37 -7.21 9.50
CA VAL A 315 9.81 -7.27 9.20
C VAL A 315 10.25 -6.03 8.42
N LEU A 316 9.51 -5.66 7.37
CA LEU A 316 9.83 -4.48 6.56
C LEU A 316 9.70 -3.18 7.35
N PHE A 317 8.76 -3.11 8.29
CA PHE A 317 8.61 -2.00 9.23
C PHE A 317 9.84 -1.88 10.13
N ILE A 318 10.28 -2.98 10.75
CA ILE A 318 11.48 -3.02 11.59
C ILE A 318 12.71 -2.60 10.76
N TRP A 319 12.78 -3.05 9.51
CA TRP A 319 13.85 -2.67 8.58
C TRP A 319 13.85 -1.17 8.26
N GLU A 320 12.70 -0.55 7.98
CA GLU A 320 12.61 0.91 7.79
C GLU A 320 13.03 1.70 9.04
N VAL A 321 12.62 1.24 10.23
CA VAL A 321 13.05 1.85 11.50
C VAL A 321 14.59 1.78 11.65
N ALA A 322 15.19 0.63 11.35
CA ALA A 322 16.65 0.48 11.37
C ALA A 322 17.35 1.35 10.30
N LEU A 323 16.78 1.44 9.10
CA LEU A 323 17.28 2.32 8.04
C LEU A 323 17.25 3.79 8.47
N GLU A 324 16.18 4.22 9.15
CA GLU A 324 16.07 5.58 9.67
C GLU A 324 17.14 5.88 10.72
N TYR A 325 17.33 5.00 11.70
CA TYR A 325 18.38 5.18 12.71
C TYR A 325 19.78 5.23 12.09
N THR A 326 20.06 4.35 11.14
CA THR A 326 21.37 4.33 10.46
C THR A 326 21.57 5.53 9.54
N ALA A 327 20.52 6.03 8.87
CA ALA A 327 20.56 7.23 8.06
C ALA A 327 20.78 8.48 8.92
N SER A 328 20.02 8.62 10.01
CA SER A 328 20.16 9.70 10.99
C SER A 328 21.57 9.74 11.60
N ALA A 329 22.10 8.58 12.03
CA ALA A 329 23.46 8.49 12.56
C ALA A 329 24.54 8.84 11.51
N ARG A 330 24.38 8.40 10.25
CA ARG A 330 25.30 8.76 9.16
C ARG A 330 25.24 10.25 8.83
N ALA A 331 24.05 10.84 8.81
CA ALA A 331 23.85 12.26 8.56
C ALA A 331 24.50 13.12 9.66
N ALA A 332 24.35 12.72 10.93
CA ALA A 332 25.01 13.37 12.06
C ALA A 332 26.54 13.26 11.97
N ARG A 333 27.07 12.07 11.64
CA ARG A 333 28.52 11.86 11.49
C ARG A 333 29.14 12.63 10.33
N ARG A 334 28.39 12.83 9.24
CA ARG A 334 28.84 13.55 8.03
C ARG A 334 28.50 15.05 8.06
N ASP A 335 27.97 15.53 9.18
CA ASP A 335 27.45 16.87 9.37
C ASP A 335 26.59 17.39 8.20
N VAL A 336 25.63 16.55 7.76
CA VAL A 336 24.70 16.95 6.71
C VAL A 336 23.72 17.99 7.26
N GLN A 337 23.56 19.10 6.54
CA GLN A 337 22.66 20.21 6.84
C GLN A 337 21.74 20.51 5.64
N PRO A 338 20.51 21.02 5.88
CA PRO A 338 19.85 21.15 7.19
C PRO A 338 19.48 19.79 7.79
N ARG A 339 19.33 19.72 9.12
CA ARG A 339 18.96 18.50 9.85
C ARG A 339 17.57 18.64 10.46
N GLY A 340 16.59 17.91 9.91
CA GLY A 340 15.24 17.81 10.48
C GLY A 340 15.20 16.95 11.76
N HIS A 341 14.05 16.96 12.44
CA HIS A 341 13.84 16.15 13.64
C HIS A 341 13.64 14.67 13.29
N ARG A 342 14.66 13.85 13.48
CA ARG A 342 14.65 12.43 13.07
C ARG A 342 14.60 11.43 14.23
N GLY A 343 14.24 11.91 15.43
CA GLY A 343 14.27 11.13 16.67
C GLY A 343 12.90 10.72 17.21
N GLY A 344 12.87 10.13 18.39
CA GLY A 344 11.64 9.80 19.10
C GLY A 344 10.75 8.81 18.36
N ALA A 345 9.47 9.16 18.16
CA ALA A 345 8.48 8.32 17.50
C ALA A 345 8.58 8.32 15.96
N TYR A 346 9.33 9.26 15.36
CA TYR A 346 9.39 9.43 13.91
C TYR A 346 9.82 8.17 13.13
N PRO A 347 10.86 7.41 13.53
CA PRO A 347 11.24 6.19 12.81
C PRO A 347 10.10 5.17 12.69
N PHE A 348 9.28 5.05 13.74
CA PHE A 348 8.10 4.18 13.75
C PHE A 348 6.99 4.73 12.87
N LEU A 349 6.75 6.05 12.89
CA LEU A 349 5.80 6.69 11.98
C LEU A 349 6.20 6.47 10.51
N ARG A 350 7.47 6.74 10.17
CA ARG A 350 8.05 6.49 8.84
C ARG A 350 7.85 5.05 8.41
N GLY A 351 8.19 4.08 9.27
CA GLY A 351 7.99 2.66 8.97
C GLY A 351 6.51 2.32 8.75
N GLY A 352 5.62 2.88 9.57
CA GLY A 352 4.17 2.66 9.46
C GLY A 352 3.61 3.19 8.14
N VAL A 353 3.95 4.42 7.77
CA VAL A 353 3.50 5.06 6.53
C VAL A 353 4.13 4.37 5.30
N SER A 354 5.46 4.20 5.31
CA SER A 354 6.22 3.73 4.15
C SER A 354 6.03 2.24 3.85
N VAL A 355 5.57 1.45 4.82
CA VAL A 355 5.37 0.00 4.65
C VAL A 355 3.90 -0.36 4.81
N VAL A 356 3.35 -0.19 6.02
CA VAL A 356 2.02 -0.74 6.36
C VAL A 356 0.93 -0.01 5.60
N VAL A 357 0.91 1.33 5.66
CA VAL A 357 -0.09 2.15 4.97
C VAL A 357 0.06 2.00 3.46
N ARG A 358 1.28 2.14 2.91
CA ARG A 358 1.52 1.95 1.47
C ARG A 358 1.02 0.60 0.98
N ASP A 359 1.43 -0.51 1.62
CA ASP A 359 1.08 -1.85 1.15
C ASP A 359 -0.42 -2.10 1.25
N LEU A 360 -1.08 -1.58 2.30
CA LEU A 360 -2.53 -1.61 2.44
C LEU A 360 -3.22 -0.81 1.32
N VAL A 361 -2.78 0.42 1.04
CA VAL A 361 -3.32 1.25 -0.05
C VAL A 361 -3.18 0.53 -1.38
N VAL A 362 -2.01 0.00 -1.73
CA VAL A 362 -1.79 -0.74 -2.98
C VAL A 362 -2.71 -1.95 -3.08
N HIS A 363 -2.79 -2.76 -2.02
CA HIS A 363 -3.62 -3.95 -2.03
C HIS A 363 -5.10 -3.60 -2.17
N SER A 364 -5.56 -2.52 -1.53
CA SER A 364 -6.91 -2.02 -1.65
C SER A 364 -7.20 -1.50 -3.06
N VAL A 365 -6.30 -0.74 -3.68
CA VAL A 365 -6.44 -0.29 -5.08
C VAL A 365 -6.54 -1.49 -6.02
N LEU A 366 -5.66 -2.48 -5.90
CA LEU A 366 -5.72 -3.71 -6.70
C LEU A 366 -7.05 -4.44 -6.50
N SER A 367 -7.53 -4.53 -5.25
CA SER A 367 -8.79 -5.17 -4.91
C SER A 367 -9.99 -4.42 -5.52
N ASP A 368 -9.96 -3.11 -5.54
CA ASP A 368 -11.00 -2.24 -6.10
C ASP A 368 -11.03 -2.33 -7.63
N MET A 369 -9.85 -2.38 -8.26
CA MET A 369 -9.71 -2.65 -9.69
C MET A 369 -10.28 -4.02 -10.04
N MET A 370 -10.01 -5.06 -9.25
CA MET A 370 -10.55 -6.41 -9.48
C MET A 370 -12.08 -6.50 -9.27
N ARG A 371 -12.66 -5.58 -8.48
CA ARG A 371 -14.12 -5.40 -8.34
C ARG A 371 -14.74 -4.58 -9.48
N GLY A 372 -13.95 -3.86 -10.28
CA GLY A 372 -14.48 -3.06 -11.39
C GLY A 372 -15.05 -1.71 -10.97
N ARG A 373 -14.57 -1.15 -9.85
CA ARG A 373 -15.00 0.18 -9.40
C ARG A 373 -14.68 1.26 -10.44
N PRO A 374 -15.58 2.23 -10.68
CA PRO A 374 -15.44 3.23 -11.74
C PRO A 374 -14.33 4.24 -11.48
N ALA A 375 -14.10 4.62 -10.22
CA ALA A 375 -13.06 5.58 -9.86
C ALA A 375 -12.38 5.15 -8.55
N VAL A 376 -11.06 5.26 -8.50
CA VAL A 376 -10.27 5.01 -7.29
C VAL A 376 -9.28 6.14 -7.12
N TYR A 377 -9.24 6.78 -5.95
CA TYR A 377 -8.22 7.76 -5.60
C TYR A 377 -7.40 7.27 -4.42
N ALA A 378 -6.09 7.24 -4.59
CA ALA A 378 -5.17 6.75 -3.59
C ALA A 378 -3.99 7.71 -3.39
N THR A 379 -3.75 8.09 -2.14
CA THR A 379 -2.60 8.93 -1.76
C THR A 379 -1.47 8.10 -1.18
N PHE A 380 -0.26 8.35 -1.69
CA PHE A 380 1.01 7.83 -1.18
C PHE A 380 1.76 8.93 -0.43
N SER A 381 1.52 9.04 0.88
CA SER A 381 2.13 10.06 1.76
C SER A 381 3.58 9.80 2.15
N GLY A 382 4.15 8.65 1.76
CA GLY A 382 5.49 8.25 2.21
C GLY A 382 6.61 9.19 1.75
N TYR A 383 6.52 9.76 0.55
CA TYR A 383 7.54 10.69 0.05
C TYR A 383 7.51 12.00 0.85
N ASP A 384 6.34 12.62 0.97
CA ASP A 384 6.13 13.88 1.70
C ASP A 384 6.61 13.80 3.16
N GLU A 385 6.19 12.75 3.87
CA GLU A 385 6.54 12.49 5.27
C GLU A 385 8.07 12.35 5.48
N VAL A 386 8.77 11.70 4.55
CA VAL A 386 10.23 11.54 4.65
C VAL A 386 10.96 12.81 4.18
N ALA A 387 10.44 13.48 3.16
CA ALA A 387 11.00 14.73 2.65
C ALA A 387 10.98 15.84 3.70
N HIS A 388 9.92 15.93 4.52
CA HIS A 388 9.82 16.89 5.62
C HIS A 388 10.93 16.76 6.68
N HIS A 389 11.43 15.55 6.90
CA HIS A 389 12.40 15.27 7.96
C HIS A 389 13.84 15.09 7.44
N SER A 390 13.98 14.59 6.21
CA SER A 390 15.28 14.25 5.61
C SER A 390 15.72 15.26 4.55
N GLY A 391 14.78 15.95 3.89
CA GLY A 391 15.00 16.80 2.72
C GLY A 391 14.53 16.15 1.43
N LEU A 392 14.28 16.97 0.39
CA LEU A 392 13.52 16.57 -0.80
C LEU A 392 14.18 15.46 -1.63
N GLU A 393 15.50 15.55 -1.80
CA GLU A 393 16.26 14.71 -2.72
C GLU A 393 17.39 13.96 -2.01
N ARG A 394 17.18 13.61 -0.74
CA ARG A 394 18.12 12.73 -0.04
C ARG A 394 17.93 11.29 -0.50
N ALA A 395 18.99 10.49 -0.36
CA ALA A 395 18.99 9.10 -0.80
C ALA A 395 17.87 8.26 -0.16
N ASP A 396 17.53 8.53 1.10
CA ASP A 396 16.42 7.89 1.80
C ASP A 396 15.04 8.38 1.35
N THR A 397 14.89 9.67 1.01
CA THR A 397 13.66 10.22 0.41
C THR A 397 13.43 9.65 -1.00
N LEU A 398 14.46 9.66 -1.85
CA LEU A 398 14.40 9.12 -3.21
C LEU A 398 14.20 7.60 -3.23
N GLU A 399 14.68 6.89 -2.21
CA GLU A 399 14.41 5.47 -2.04
C GLU A 399 12.91 5.19 -1.76
N VAL A 400 12.25 6.06 -0.99
CA VAL A 400 10.80 5.96 -0.78
C VAL A 400 10.05 6.27 -2.07
N LEU A 401 10.44 7.30 -2.82
CA LEU A 401 9.89 7.60 -4.14
C LEU A 401 10.03 6.40 -5.09
N ARG A 402 11.20 5.76 -5.12
CA ARG A 402 11.46 4.57 -5.93
C ARG A 402 10.56 3.39 -5.57
N LYS A 403 10.29 3.19 -4.28
CA LYS A 403 9.35 2.17 -3.81
C LYS A 403 7.92 2.50 -4.21
N ILE A 404 7.51 3.76 -4.15
CA ILE A 404 6.19 4.21 -4.62
C ILE A 404 6.06 3.98 -6.14
N ASP A 405 7.04 4.39 -6.93
CA ASP A 405 7.11 4.17 -8.39
C ASP A 405 6.99 2.67 -8.77
N GLN A 406 7.66 1.78 -8.03
CA GLN A 406 7.50 0.34 -8.20
C GLN A 406 6.07 -0.15 -7.94
N GLN A 407 5.40 0.37 -6.91
CA GLN A 407 4.01 0.03 -6.61
C GLN A 407 3.04 0.60 -7.65
N ILE A 408 3.31 1.78 -8.20
CA ILE A 408 2.56 2.34 -9.33
C ILE A 408 2.66 1.41 -10.55
N GLY A 409 3.86 0.94 -10.89
CA GLY A 409 4.05 -0.03 -11.97
C GLY A 409 3.32 -1.35 -11.73
N ARG A 410 3.28 -1.80 -10.47
CA ARG A 410 2.51 -2.98 -10.06
C ARG A 410 1.01 -2.80 -10.30
N ILE A 411 0.45 -1.67 -9.90
CA ILE A 411 -0.96 -1.30 -10.14
C ILE A 411 -1.24 -1.24 -11.64
N ALA A 412 -0.37 -0.60 -12.42
CA ALA A 412 -0.54 -0.49 -13.87
C ALA A 412 -0.52 -1.83 -14.59
N ARG A 413 0.39 -2.75 -14.23
CA ARG A 413 0.40 -4.10 -14.80
C ARG A 413 -0.88 -4.88 -14.49
N ALA A 414 -1.48 -4.66 -13.32
CA ALA A 414 -2.71 -5.33 -12.92
C ALA A 414 -3.96 -4.79 -13.63
N ALA A 415 -3.93 -3.58 -14.21
CA ALA A 415 -5.05 -2.99 -14.94
C ALA A 415 -5.55 -3.88 -16.08
N ALA A 416 -4.63 -4.55 -16.80
CA ALA A 416 -4.96 -5.47 -17.88
C ALA A 416 -5.77 -6.70 -17.42
N ASN A 417 -5.79 -7.02 -16.13
CA ASN A 417 -6.53 -8.14 -15.57
C ASN A 417 -7.88 -7.73 -14.95
N GLY A 418 -8.22 -6.44 -15.01
CA GLY A 418 -9.46 -5.89 -14.46
C GLY A 418 -10.70 -6.31 -15.25
N PRO A 419 -11.88 -6.31 -14.61
CA PRO A 419 -13.17 -6.56 -15.26
C PRO A 419 -13.66 -5.41 -16.15
N ARG A 420 -12.89 -4.32 -16.22
CA ARG A 420 -13.09 -3.15 -17.08
C ARG A 420 -11.73 -2.56 -17.47
N PRO A 421 -11.64 -1.76 -18.55
CA PRO A 421 -10.42 -1.01 -18.84
C PRO A 421 -10.20 0.07 -17.79
N TYR A 422 -8.94 0.32 -17.42
CA TYR A 422 -8.56 1.37 -16.47
C TYR A 422 -7.55 2.32 -17.10
N GLU A 423 -7.85 3.62 -16.99
CA GLU A 423 -6.89 4.70 -17.25
C GLU A 423 -6.23 5.10 -15.93
N ILE A 424 -4.93 5.38 -15.97
CA ILE A 424 -4.15 5.69 -14.77
C ILE A 424 -3.66 7.13 -14.85
N VAL A 425 -3.93 7.88 -13.79
CA VAL A 425 -3.47 9.25 -13.60
C VAL A 425 -2.58 9.28 -12.38
N VAL A 426 -1.31 9.62 -12.56
CA VAL A 426 -0.40 9.89 -11.45
C VAL A 426 -0.31 11.40 -11.31
N LEU A 427 -0.56 11.90 -10.11
CA LEU A 427 -0.56 13.32 -9.81
C LEU A 427 0.18 13.61 -8.51
N SER A 428 0.43 14.89 -8.27
CA SER A 428 0.86 15.39 -6.97
C SER A 428 -0.02 16.58 -6.64
N ASP A 429 -0.40 16.70 -5.37
CA ASP A 429 -1.29 17.70 -4.81
C ASP A 429 -0.63 19.06 -4.60
N HIS A 430 0.66 19.06 -4.27
CA HIS A 430 1.51 20.25 -4.18
C HIS A 430 3.00 19.87 -4.33
N GLY A 431 3.85 20.88 -4.46
CA GLY A 431 5.30 20.70 -4.36
C GLY A 431 5.82 20.88 -2.94
N GLN A 432 7.11 20.64 -2.75
CA GLN A 432 7.86 21.07 -1.57
C GLN A 432 9.08 21.90 -1.98
N THR A 433 9.57 22.74 -1.05
CA THR A 433 10.81 23.49 -1.21
C THR A 433 11.78 23.17 -0.08
N GLN A 434 13.08 23.17 -0.38
CA GLN A 434 14.12 22.97 0.61
C GLN A 434 14.37 24.31 1.29
N GLY A 435 13.79 24.51 2.48
CA GLY A 435 13.98 25.70 3.31
C GLY A 435 15.36 25.79 3.95
#